data_AF-A0AAW3YXI0-F1
#
_entry.id   AF-A0AAW3YXI0-F1
#
_cell.length_a   1.000
_cell.length_b   1.000
_cell.length_c   1.000
_cell.angle_alpha   90.00
_cell.angle_beta   90.00
_cell.angle_gamma   90.00
#
_symmetry.space_group_name_H-M   'P 1'
#
loop_
_entity.id
_entity.type
_entity.pdbx_description
1 polymer ?
#
loop_
_entity_poly.entity_id
_entity_poly.type
_entity_poly.pdbx_seq_one_letter_code
_entity_poly.pdbx_strand_id
1 'polypeptide(L)'
;LTRFLPPTPVRLLLDLKGTNLAPQVEFESFNRQLNAINRHNASKLVNAVQKEVHAILQQSEPLVEAQARELIEKAKKEADEVLSAELSRLEALKAVNPNIRDDELSAIESEHKNLLLNLDQANWRLDAIRLVVVSHQ
;
A
#
# COMPACT_ATOMS: atom_id res chain seq x y z
N LEU A 1 -13.66 2.14 -2.50
CA LEU A 1 -12.25 1.71 -2.36
C LEU A 1 -11.34 2.89 -1.99
N THR A 2 -11.25 3.93 -2.82
CA THR A 2 -10.36 5.09 -2.62
C THR A 2 -10.52 5.82 -1.29
N ARG A 3 -11.73 5.80 -0.69
CA ARG A 3 -11.98 6.37 0.63
C ARG A 3 -11.20 5.68 1.76
N PHE A 4 -10.99 4.37 1.68
CA PHE A 4 -10.44 3.55 2.77
C PHE A 4 -9.06 2.95 2.43
N LEU A 5 -8.82 2.70 1.14
CA LEU A 5 -7.54 2.22 0.63
C LEU A 5 -7.22 2.94 -0.69
N PRO A 6 -6.78 4.21 -0.64
CA PRO A 6 -6.23 4.89 -1.80
C PRO A 6 -4.91 4.20 -2.25
N PRO A 7 -4.37 4.53 -3.44
CA PRO A 7 -3.03 4.08 -3.83
C PRO A 7 -1.99 4.47 -2.75
N THR A 8 -1.58 3.48 -1.95
CA THR A 8 -0.78 3.71 -0.74
C THR A 8 0.62 3.18 -0.99
N PRO A 9 1.65 4.06 -1.04
CA PRO A 9 3.01 3.64 -1.31
C PRO A 9 3.58 2.89 -0.10
N VAL A 10 4.15 1.71 -0.36
CA VAL A 10 4.94 0.94 0.62
C VAL A 10 6.40 1.04 0.21
N ARG A 11 7.21 1.72 1.03
CA ARG A 11 8.65 1.90 0.77
C ARG A 11 9.43 0.77 1.44
N LEU A 12 10.19 0.03 0.62
CA LEU A 12 11.25 -0.86 1.10
C LEU A 12 12.61 -0.26 0.77
N LEU A 13 13.56 -0.38 1.70
CA LEU A 13 14.96 -0.04 1.50
C LEU A 13 15.78 -1.25 1.92
N LEU A 14 16.18 -2.07 0.96
CA LEU A 14 16.84 -3.35 1.22
C LEU A 14 18.35 -3.25 1.01
N ASP A 15 19.11 -3.86 1.92
CA ASP A 15 20.52 -4.16 1.71
C ASP A 15 20.71 -5.48 0.94
N LEU A 16 21.95 -5.85 0.65
CA LEU A 16 22.28 -7.11 -0.07
C LEU A 16 21.88 -8.38 0.70
N LYS A 17 21.55 -8.27 2.00
CA LYS A 17 21.09 -9.38 2.83
C LYS A 17 19.56 -9.47 2.92
N GLY A 18 18.84 -8.56 2.26
CA GLY A 18 17.38 -8.49 2.31
C GLY A 18 16.84 -7.79 3.57
N THR A 19 17.69 -7.11 4.35
CA THR A 19 17.24 -6.40 5.55
C THR A 19 16.57 -5.09 5.18
N ASN A 20 15.32 -4.88 5.63
CA ASN A 20 14.61 -3.63 5.40
C ASN A 20 15.01 -2.54 6.40
N LEU A 21 15.66 -1.50 5.87
CA LEU A 21 16.14 -0.32 6.59
C LEU A 21 15.17 0.88 6.49
N ALA A 22 14.07 0.75 5.73
CA ALA A 22 13.13 1.85 5.53
C ALA A 22 12.55 2.42 6.83
N PRO A 23 12.24 1.61 7.88
CA PRO A 23 11.73 2.14 9.15
C PRO A 23 12.73 3.04 9.89
N GLN A 24 14.04 2.82 9.70
CA GLN A 24 15.10 3.59 10.36
C GLN A 24 15.63 4.74 9.48
N VAL A 25 15.36 4.69 8.17
CA VAL A 25 15.91 5.62 7.18
C VAL A 25 14.79 6.38 6.47
N GLU A 26 14.56 7.59 6.96
CA GLU A 26 13.62 8.56 6.39
C GLU A 26 13.98 8.89 4.92
N PHE A 27 12.96 9.05 4.08
CA PHE A 27 13.10 9.20 2.64
C PHE A 27 13.86 10.48 2.24
N GLU A 28 13.42 11.66 2.71
CA GLU A 28 13.94 12.96 2.27
C GLU A 28 15.38 13.20 2.74
N SER A 29 15.69 12.82 3.98
CA SER A 29 17.04 12.88 4.53
C SER A 29 18.00 12.01 3.73
N PHE A 30 17.59 10.78 3.40
CA PHE A 30 18.40 9.89 2.58
C PHE A 30 18.55 10.41 1.15
N ASN A 31 17.45 10.87 0.53
CA ASN A 31 17.44 11.37 -0.84
C ASN A 31 18.36 12.57 -1.05
N ARG A 32 18.46 13.47 -0.06
CA ARG A 32 19.36 14.64 -0.09
C ARG A 32 20.86 14.29 -0.09
N GLN A 33 21.23 13.10 0.36
CA GLN A 33 22.63 12.64 0.39
C GLN A 33 23.04 11.98 -0.93
N LEU A 34 22.10 11.72 -1.83
CA LEU A 34 22.36 11.02 -3.08
C LEU A 34 22.79 12.00 -4.17
N ASN A 35 23.79 11.60 -4.95
CA ASN A 35 24.18 12.28 -6.18
C ASN A 35 23.94 11.36 -7.38
N ALA A 36 23.49 11.94 -8.49
CA ALA A 36 23.32 11.20 -9.73
C ALA A 36 24.68 10.79 -10.30
N ILE A 37 24.75 9.56 -10.80
CA ILE A 37 25.93 9.06 -11.52
C ILE A 37 25.75 9.23 -13.04
N ASN A 38 26.86 9.33 -13.78
CA ASN A 38 26.77 9.42 -15.23
C ASN A 38 26.16 8.15 -15.84
N ARG A 39 25.46 8.30 -16.98
CA ARG A 39 24.70 7.22 -17.62
C ARG A 39 25.56 6.02 -18.01
N HIS A 40 26.81 6.26 -18.44
CA HIS A 40 27.72 5.18 -18.87
C HIS A 40 28.09 4.25 -17.71
N ASN A 41 28.48 4.83 -16.57
CA ASN A 41 28.82 4.08 -15.37
C ASN A 41 27.58 3.40 -14.77
N ALA A 42 26.43 4.09 -14.78
CA ALA A 42 25.16 3.52 -14.34
C ALA A 42 24.82 2.23 -15.07
N SER A 43 24.87 2.22 -16.40
CA SER A 43 24.54 1.03 -17.19
C SER A 43 25.47 -0.15 -16.90
N LYS A 44 26.78 0.09 -16.71
CA LYS A 44 27.72 -0.98 -16.36
C LYS A 44 27.44 -1.55 -14.97
N LEU A 45 27.16 -0.69 -13.99
CA LEU A 45 26.87 -1.11 -12.63
C LEU A 45 25.58 -1.94 -12.57
N VAL A 46 24.50 -1.47 -13.19
CA VAL A 46 23.22 -2.19 -13.23
C VAL A 46 23.39 -3.58 -13.82
N ASN A 47 24.12 -3.71 -14.94
CA ASN A 47 24.39 -5.00 -15.56
C ASN A 47 25.23 -5.92 -14.67
N ALA A 48 26.19 -5.35 -13.92
CA ALA A 48 27.04 -6.12 -13.03
C ALA A 48 26.29 -6.71 -11.82
N VAL A 49 25.29 -5.99 -11.29
CA VAL A 49 24.52 -6.42 -10.10
C VAL A 49 23.13 -6.98 -10.43
N GLN A 50 22.84 -7.23 -11.71
CA GLN A 50 21.48 -7.57 -12.15
C GLN A 50 20.94 -8.82 -11.44
N LYS A 51 21.79 -9.83 -11.21
CA LYS A 51 21.40 -11.10 -10.57
C LYS A 51 21.06 -10.88 -9.09
N GLU A 52 21.88 -10.10 -8.41
CA GLU A 52 21.72 -9.73 -7.01
C GLU A 52 20.43 -8.93 -6.81
N VAL A 53 20.15 -7.99 -7.71
CA VAL A 53 18.89 -7.21 -7.68
C VAL A 53 17.68 -8.11 -7.84
N HIS A 54 17.71 -9.09 -8.76
CA HIS A 54 16.61 -10.05 -8.90
C HIS A 54 16.41 -10.89 -7.64
N ALA A 55 17.50 -11.34 -7.01
CA ALA A 55 17.43 -12.10 -5.76
C ALA A 55 16.84 -11.26 -4.61
N ILE A 56 17.23 -9.98 -4.50
CA ILE A 56 16.69 -9.06 -3.49
C ILE A 56 15.21 -8.78 -3.74
N LEU A 57 14.79 -8.61 -5.00
CA LEU A 57 13.38 -8.42 -5.34
C LEU A 57 12.54 -9.63 -4.90
N GLN A 58 13.00 -10.86 -5.15
CA GLN A 58 12.31 -12.07 -4.67
C GLN A 58 12.24 -12.13 -3.14
N GLN A 59 13.31 -11.76 -2.44
CA GLN A 59 13.32 -11.69 -0.97
C GLN A 59 12.40 -10.60 -0.43
N SER A 60 12.11 -9.57 -1.22
CA SER A 60 11.24 -8.45 -0.84
C SER A 60 9.75 -8.79 -0.89
N GLU A 61 9.34 -9.76 -1.71
CA GLU A 61 7.93 -10.15 -1.90
C GLU A 61 7.20 -10.47 -0.59
N PRO A 62 7.71 -11.36 0.29
CA PRO A 62 7.04 -11.65 1.56
C PRO A 62 7.00 -10.43 2.51
N LEU A 63 7.98 -9.52 2.42
CA LEU A 63 8.02 -8.31 3.26
C LEU A 63 6.94 -7.31 2.86
N VAL A 64 6.74 -7.09 1.55
CA VAL A 64 5.69 -6.20 1.05
C VAL A 64 4.32 -6.86 1.17
N GLU A 65 4.20 -8.18 0.97
CA GLU A 65 2.95 -8.90 1.13
C GLU A 65 2.40 -8.77 2.55
N ALA A 66 3.25 -8.95 3.56
CA ALA A 66 2.86 -8.77 4.97
C ALA A 66 2.38 -7.33 5.26
N GLN A 67 3.10 -6.32 4.78
CA GLN A 67 2.72 -4.91 4.96
C GLN A 67 1.44 -4.54 4.20
N ALA A 68 1.29 -5.06 2.97
CA ALA A 68 0.09 -4.85 2.17
C ALA A 68 -1.13 -5.50 2.85
N ARG A 69 -0.99 -6.72 3.37
CA ARG A 69 -2.03 -7.41 4.14
C ARG A 69 -2.48 -6.58 5.34
N GLU A 70 -1.53 -6.03 6.11
CA GLU A 70 -1.84 -5.19 7.27
C GLU A 70 -2.64 -3.93 6.87
N LEU A 71 -2.24 -3.26 5.79
CA LEU A 71 -2.96 -2.09 5.26
C LEU A 71 -4.38 -2.45 4.79
N ILE A 72 -4.54 -3.60 4.12
CA ILE A 72 -5.84 -4.08 3.65
C ILE A 72 -6.75 -4.41 4.83
N GLU A 73 -6.27 -5.16 5.83
CA GLU A 73 -7.09 -5.52 7.00
C GLU A 73 -7.47 -4.27 7.83
N LYS A 74 -6.56 -3.30 7.95
CA LYS A 74 -6.87 -2.01 8.58
C LYS A 74 -7.97 -1.26 7.83
N ALA A 75 -7.86 -1.17 6.50
CA ALA A 75 -8.86 -0.52 5.67
C ALA A 75 -10.22 -1.24 5.71
N LYS A 76 -10.23 -2.59 5.78
CA LYS A 76 -11.44 -3.38 5.97
C LYS A 76 -12.11 -3.08 7.30
N LYS A 77 -11.35 -3.07 8.38
CA LYS A 77 -11.87 -2.76 9.71
C LYS A 77 -12.47 -1.35 9.76
N GLU A 78 -11.75 -0.36 9.22
CA GLU A 78 -12.25 1.02 9.17
C GLU A 78 -13.51 1.15 8.31
N ALA A 79 -13.54 0.50 7.14
CA ALA A 79 -14.70 0.47 6.26
C ALA A 79 -15.92 -0.16 6.93
N ASP A 80 -15.71 -1.29 7.61
CA ASP A 80 -16.75 -2.03 8.31
C ASP A 80 -17.35 -1.21 9.46
N GLU A 81 -16.50 -0.62 10.30
CA GLU A 81 -16.92 0.23 11.43
C GLU A 81 -17.74 1.44 10.96
N VAL A 82 -17.25 2.14 9.93
CA VAL A 82 -17.90 3.35 9.41
C VAL A 82 -19.24 3.05 8.75
N LEU A 83 -19.30 2.02 7.91
CA LEU A 83 -20.52 1.71 7.15
C LEU A 83 -21.57 1.02 8.02
N SER A 84 -21.15 0.19 8.98
CA SER A 84 -22.08 -0.41 9.95
C SER A 84 -22.72 0.65 10.85
N ALA A 85 -21.93 1.63 11.31
CA ALA A 85 -22.47 2.74 12.10
C ALA A 85 -23.48 3.59 11.30
N GLU A 86 -23.20 3.84 10.02
CA GLU A 86 -24.11 4.58 9.14
C GLU A 86 -25.41 3.79 8.86
N LEU A 87 -25.30 2.48 8.64
CA LEU A 87 -26.47 1.60 8.48
C LEU A 87 -27.35 1.63 9.74
N SER A 88 -26.76 1.42 10.92
CA SER A 88 -27.50 1.48 12.20
C SER A 88 -28.15 2.84 12.43
N ARG A 89 -27.48 3.94 12.03
CA ARG A 89 -28.04 5.29 12.12
C ARG A 89 -29.27 5.44 11.23
N LEU A 90 -29.23 4.93 10.01
CA LEU A 90 -30.34 5.01 9.07
C LEU A 90 -31.51 4.10 9.46
N GLU A 91 -31.24 2.91 9.98
CA GLU A 91 -32.27 2.04 10.55
C GLU A 91 -33.01 2.73 11.70
N ALA A 92 -32.27 3.37 12.61
CA ALA A 92 -32.84 4.12 13.72
C ALA A 92 -33.68 5.32 13.24
N LEU A 93 -33.20 6.04 12.22
CA LEU A 93 -33.96 7.15 11.63
C LEU A 93 -35.22 6.68 10.92
N LYS A 94 -35.16 5.55 10.20
CA LYS A 94 -36.32 4.98 9.51
C LYS A 94 -37.41 4.55 10.48
N ALA A 95 -37.04 4.02 11.65
CA ALA A 95 -37.99 3.65 12.69
C ALA A 95 -38.83 4.84 13.20
N VAL A 96 -38.32 6.07 13.09
CA VAL A 96 -39.00 7.30 13.53
C VAL A 96 -39.43 8.23 12.40
N ASN A 97 -39.01 7.97 11.15
CA ASN A 97 -39.30 8.80 9.99
C ASN A 97 -39.69 7.93 8.77
N PRO A 98 -41.01 7.81 8.46
CA PRO A 98 -41.50 6.99 7.35
C PRO A 98 -41.15 7.53 5.95
N ASN A 99 -40.50 8.70 5.85
CA ASN A 99 -40.02 9.22 4.56
C ASN A 99 -38.72 8.56 4.08
N ILE A 100 -38.02 7.84 4.97
CA ILE A 100 -36.80 7.12 4.60
C ILE A 100 -37.19 5.86 3.84
N ARG A 101 -36.64 5.69 2.65
CA ARG A 101 -37.03 4.59 1.75
C ARG A 101 -36.20 3.35 2.02
N ASP A 102 -36.79 2.19 1.77
CA ASP A 102 -36.10 0.89 1.83
C ASP A 102 -34.90 0.85 0.88
N ASP A 103 -35.02 1.49 -0.28
CA ASP A 103 -33.97 1.60 -1.29
C ASP A 103 -32.68 2.23 -0.74
N GLU A 104 -32.78 3.17 0.21
CA GLU A 104 -31.60 3.83 0.80
C GLU A 104 -30.82 2.88 1.71
N LEU A 105 -31.50 2.02 2.48
CA LEU A 105 -30.85 1.00 3.30
C LEU A 105 -30.20 -0.07 2.42
N SER A 106 -30.93 -0.56 1.42
CA SER A 106 -30.40 -1.58 0.49
C SER A 106 -29.21 -1.08 -0.32
N ALA A 107 -29.17 0.21 -0.65
CA ALA A 107 -28.02 0.82 -1.33
C ALA A 107 -26.76 0.78 -0.45
N ILE A 108 -26.88 1.11 0.84
CA ILE A 108 -25.74 1.12 1.77
C ILE A 108 -25.27 -0.30 2.11
N GLU A 109 -26.18 -1.25 2.32
CA GLU A 109 -25.83 -2.65 2.49
C GLU A 109 -25.07 -3.20 1.27
N SER A 110 -25.55 -2.85 0.07
CA SER A 110 -24.91 -3.24 -1.18
C SER A 110 -23.53 -2.59 -1.33
N GLU A 111 -23.40 -1.30 -0.99
CA GLU A 111 -22.13 -0.59 -1.01
C GLU A 111 -21.12 -1.21 -0.03
N HIS A 112 -21.55 -1.50 1.20
CA HIS A 112 -20.72 -2.15 2.23
C HIS A 112 -20.21 -3.51 1.77
N LYS A 113 -21.10 -4.38 1.29
CA LYS A 113 -20.72 -5.70 0.78
C LYS A 113 -19.75 -5.60 -0.40
N ASN A 114 -20.05 -4.74 -1.37
CA ASN A 114 -19.20 -4.55 -2.55
C ASN A 114 -17.83 -3.98 -2.17
N LEU A 115 -17.77 -3.07 -1.20
CA LEU A 115 -16.53 -2.48 -0.73
C LEU A 115 -15.63 -3.53 -0.06
N LEU A 116 -16.18 -4.35 0.85
CA LEU A 116 -15.41 -5.40 1.52
C LEU A 116 -14.87 -6.44 0.52
N LEU A 117 -15.70 -6.85 -0.46
CA LEU A 117 -15.26 -7.73 -1.55
C LEU A 117 -14.12 -7.11 -2.39
N ASN A 118 -14.21 -5.81 -2.69
CA ASN A 118 -13.16 -5.12 -3.43
C ASN A 118 -11.87 -4.96 -2.61
N LEU A 119 -11.97 -4.77 -1.29
CA LEU A 119 -10.80 -4.72 -0.40
C LEU A 119 -10.11 -6.08 -0.30
N ASP A 120 -10.87 -7.19 -0.28
CA ASP A 120 -10.30 -8.55 -0.30
C ASP A 120 -9.53 -8.86 -1.60
N GLN A 121 -9.87 -8.18 -2.69
CA GLN A 121 -9.18 -8.32 -3.98
C GLN A 121 -8.04 -7.31 -4.17
N ALA A 122 -7.82 -6.40 -3.22
CA ALA A 122 -6.74 -5.44 -3.29
C ALA A 122 -5.38 -6.17 -3.28
N ASN A 123 -4.45 -5.69 -4.11
CA ASN A 123 -3.14 -6.29 -4.25
C ASN A 123 -2.05 -5.21 -4.35
N TRP A 124 -0.80 -5.62 -4.26
CA TRP A 124 0.37 -4.78 -4.40
C TRP A 124 1.06 -5.00 -5.75
N ARG A 125 1.87 -4.03 -6.16
CA ARG A 125 2.74 -4.13 -7.33
C ARG A 125 3.98 -3.27 -7.12
N LEU A 126 5.08 -3.62 -7.79
CA LEU A 126 6.27 -2.77 -7.84
C LEU A 126 6.02 -1.59 -8.78
N ASP A 127 5.95 -0.38 -8.25
CA ASP A 127 5.71 0.84 -9.03
C ASP A 127 7.01 1.55 -9.42
N ALA A 128 8.00 1.57 -8.51
CA ALA A 128 9.29 2.22 -8.73
C ALA A 128 10.45 1.43 -8.08
N ILE A 129 11.62 1.48 -8.72
CA ILE A 129 12.88 0.95 -8.18
C ILE A 129 14.00 1.97 -8.36
N ARG A 130 14.87 2.07 -7.36
CA ARG A 130 16.08 2.89 -7.42
C ARG A 130 17.26 2.10 -6.87
N LEU A 131 18.31 1.97 -7.67
CA LEU A 131 19.57 1.39 -7.24
C LEU A 131 20.46 2.47 -6.65
N VAL A 132 20.96 2.22 -5.44
CA VAL A 132 21.89 3.11 -4.74
C VAL A 132 23.20 2.36 -4.57
N VAL A 133 24.29 3.02 -4.94
CA VAL A 133 25.65 2.46 -4.84
C VAL A 133 26.48 3.42 -4.02
N VAL A 134 27.25 2.87 -3.07
CA VAL A 134 28.22 3.64 -2.31
C VAL A 134 29.51 3.74 -3.12
N SER A 135 30.03 4.95 -3.31
CA SER A 135 31.32 5.18 -3.95
C SER A 135 32.21 5.97 -3.00
N HIS A 136 33.45 5.51 -2.82
CA HIS A 136 34.51 6.26 -2.15
C HIS A 136 35.23 7.07 -3.24
N GLN A 137 34.66 8.21 -3.63
CA GLN A 137 35.35 9.23 -4.41
C GLN A 137 35.56 10.45 -3.53
#